data_AF-A0A3A0C338-F1
#
_entry.id   AF-A0A3A0C338-F1
#
_cell.length_a   1.000
_cell.length_b   1.000
_cell.length_c   1.000
_cell.angle_alpha   90.00
_cell.angle_beta   90.00
_cell.angle_gamma   90.00
#
_symmetry.space_group_name_H-M   'P 1'
#
loop_
_entity.id
_entity.type
_entity.pdbx_description
1 polymer ?
#
loop_
_entity_poly.entity_id
_entity_poly.type
_entity_poly.pdbx_seq_one_letter_code
_entity_poly.pdbx_strand_id
1 'polypeptide(L)'
;MSQPSGTSRQAGFTVIELLIVMAILGALAGLAMPAYLGYLDKARIARCIVEIRSIERVVNAYEKVNGAYPNNLGEAGAGEMVDPWGNPYEYLNIAAFSLPGNNGNVGGGGHASGGGNKSGAWGWLLPDEAHAAGNGNSDKGKPRKDRFLHPINSDYDLYSKGKDGESVEPLTAKKSYDDVIRANDGSFVGLAADF
;
A
#
# COMPACT_ATOMS: atom_id res chain seq x y z
N MET A 1 -3.33 80.89 0.45
CA MET A 1 -2.52 79.72 0.09
C MET A 1 -3.47 78.54 -0.12
N SER A 2 -3.71 78.10 -1.35
CA SER A 2 -4.50 76.90 -1.65
C SER A 2 -3.57 75.89 -2.31
N GLN A 3 -3.36 74.73 -1.68
CA GLN A 3 -2.52 73.68 -2.25
C GLN A 3 -3.35 72.77 -3.15
N PRO A 4 -2.86 72.36 -4.33
CA PRO A 4 -3.56 71.40 -5.17
C PRO A 4 -3.43 69.99 -4.58
N SER A 5 -4.56 69.34 -4.33
CA SER A 5 -4.63 67.93 -3.96
C SER A 5 -4.30 67.06 -5.17
N GLY A 6 -3.13 66.42 -5.18
CA GLY A 6 -2.74 65.47 -6.21
C GLY A 6 -3.60 64.21 -6.15
N THR A 7 -4.48 64.01 -7.13
CA THR A 7 -5.21 62.76 -7.31
C THR A 7 -4.24 61.69 -7.85
N SER A 8 -3.94 60.69 -7.04
CA SER A 8 -3.21 59.51 -7.50
C SER A 8 -4.08 58.78 -8.54
N ARG A 9 -3.64 58.76 -9.81
CA ARG A 9 -4.26 57.91 -10.83
C ARG A 9 -4.03 56.46 -10.44
N GLN A 10 -5.10 55.78 -10.02
CA GLN A 10 -5.09 54.32 -9.92
C GLN A 10 -5.01 53.77 -11.34
N ALA A 11 -3.88 53.15 -11.68
CA ALA A 11 -3.72 52.40 -12.92
C ALA A 11 -4.55 51.11 -12.80
N GLY A 12 -5.53 50.93 -13.69
CA GLY A 12 -6.31 49.70 -13.79
C GLY A 12 -5.52 48.61 -14.51
N PHE A 13 -5.68 47.36 -14.08
CA PHE A 13 -5.08 46.19 -14.72
C PHE A 13 -5.77 45.93 -16.07
N THR A 14 -5.00 45.69 -17.14
CA THR A 14 -5.59 45.39 -18.44
C THR A 14 -5.98 43.91 -18.54
N VAL A 15 -7.06 43.62 -19.28
CA VAL A 15 -7.45 42.21 -19.55
C VAL A 15 -6.34 41.48 -20.30
N ILE A 16 -5.61 42.16 -21.18
CA ILE A 16 -4.51 41.56 -21.94
C ILE A 16 -3.31 41.18 -21.04
N GLU A 17 -3.00 41.95 -20.00
CA GLU A 17 -1.98 41.56 -19.01
C GLU A 17 -2.35 40.26 -18.31
N LEU A 18 -3.62 40.13 -17.89
CA LEU A 18 -4.08 38.90 -17.25
C LEU A 18 -4.03 37.70 -18.22
N LEU A 19 -4.39 37.90 -19.49
CA LEU A 19 -4.32 36.87 -20.51
C LEU A 19 -2.89 36.37 -20.75
N ILE A 20 -1.91 37.28 -20.82
CA ILE A 20 -0.50 36.91 -20.99
C ILE A 20 0.02 36.16 -19.75
N VAL A 21 -0.34 36.61 -18.54
CA VAL A 21 0.04 35.93 -17.29
C VAL A 21 -0.50 34.50 -17.25
N MET A 22 -1.79 34.32 -17.56
CA MET A 22 -2.39 32.98 -17.60
C MET A 22 -1.77 32.10 -18.69
N ALA A 23 -1.43 32.67 -19.86
CA ALA A 23 -0.76 31.94 -20.91
C ALA A 23 0.64 31.43 -20.47
N ILE A 24 1.42 32.27 -19.77
CA ILE A 24 2.73 31.88 -19.24
C ILE A 24 2.57 30.85 -18.12
N LEU A 25 1.64 31.04 -17.19
CA LEU A 25 1.38 30.07 -16.11
C LEU A 25 0.93 28.71 -16.66
N GLY A 26 0.07 28.68 -17.67
CA GLY A 26 -0.35 27.46 -18.35
C GLY A 26 0.82 26.73 -19.01
N ALA A 27 1.70 27.46 -19.70
CA ALA A 27 2.89 26.91 -20.32
C ALA A 27 3.85 26.29 -19.28
N LEU A 28 4.12 27.01 -18.18
CA LEU A 28 4.98 26.51 -17.10
C LEU A 28 4.37 25.29 -16.38
N ALA A 29 3.07 25.32 -16.10
CA ALA A 29 2.37 24.21 -15.47
C ALA A 29 2.41 22.94 -16.34
N GLY A 30 2.23 23.09 -17.66
CA GLY A 30 2.34 21.99 -18.62
C GLY A 30 3.71 21.31 -18.61
N LEU A 31 4.79 22.10 -18.51
CA LEU A 31 6.16 21.56 -18.41
C LEU A 31 6.46 20.92 -17.05
N ALA A 32 5.89 21.45 -15.97
CA ALA A 32 6.17 20.99 -14.61
C ALA A 32 5.43 19.69 -14.23
N MET A 33 4.24 19.46 -14.78
CA MET A 33 3.36 18.35 -14.39
C MET A 33 4.01 16.95 -14.47
N PRO A 34 4.66 16.52 -15.58
CA PRO A 34 5.24 15.17 -15.65
C PRO A 34 6.36 14.94 -14.63
N ALA A 35 7.19 15.97 -14.39
CA ALA A 35 8.25 15.90 -13.38
C ALA A 35 7.67 15.79 -11.96
N TYR A 36 6.60 16.54 -11.67
CA TYR A 36 5.91 16.49 -10.38
C TYR A 36 5.28 15.12 -10.10
N LEU A 37 4.63 14.51 -11.09
CA LEU A 37 4.04 13.17 -10.95
C LEU A 37 5.13 12.11 -10.65
N GLY A 38 6.27 12.18 -11.32
CA GLY A 38 7.40 11.28 -11.04
C GLY A 38 8.00 11.46 -9.64
N TYR A 39 7.98 12.68 -9.09
CA TYR A 39 8.39 12.93 -7.71
C TYR A 39 7.41 12.32 -6.69
N LEU A 40 6.10 12.46 -6.92
CA LEU A 40 5.08 11.87 -6.06
C LEU A 40 5.17 10.34 -6.03
N ASP A 41 5.38 9.70 -7.18
CA ASP A 41 5.51 8.23 -7.23
C ASP A 41 6.74 7.74 -6.46
N LYS A 42 7.89 8.43 -6.56
CA LYS A 42 9.08 8.13 -5.75
C LYS A 42 8.84 8.32 -4.25
N ALA A 43 8.13 9.38 -3.87
CA ALA A 43 7.78 9.65 -2.47
C ALA A 43 6.85 8.57 -1.90
N ARG A 44 5.88 8.09 -2.70
CA ARG A 44 5.01 6.96 -2.33
C ARG A 44 5.81 5.67 -2.13
N ILE A 45 6.71 5.33 -3.05
CA ILE A 45 7.57 4.14 -2.89
C ILE A 45 8.43 4.24 -1.62
N ALA A 46 9.07 5.38 -1.38
CA ALA A 46 9.88 5.60 -0.18
C ALA A 46 9.04 5.45 1.11
N ARG A 47 7.82 5.99 1.12
CA ARG A 47 6.88 5.82 2.23
C ARG A 47 6.50 4.35 2.43
N CYS A 48 6.16 3.65 1.35
CA CYS A 48 5.80 2.23 1.41
C CYS A 48 6.94 1.37 1.97
N ILE A 49 8.19 1.65 1.58
CA ILE A 49 9.37 0.96 2.12
C ILE A 49 9.45 1.13 3.64
N VAL A 50 9.24 2.35 4.15
CA VAL A 50 9.25 2.63 5.59
C VAL A 50 8.10 1.93 6.30
N GLU A 51 6.91 1.88 5.70
CA GLU A 51 5.74 1.20 6.24
C GLU A 51 5.96 -0.32 6.31
N ILE A 52 6.51 -0.95 5.26
CA ILE A 52 6.89 -2.38 5.27
C ILE A 52 7.89 -2.69 6.39
N ARG A 53 8.92 -1.84 6.54
CA ARG A 53 9.89 -1.96 7.65
C ARG A 53 9.22 -1.83 9.02
N SER A 54 8.17 -1.01 9.11
CA SER A 54 7.38 -0.88 10.33
C SER A 54 6.58 -2.15 10.63
N ILE A 55 5.91 -2.71 9.63
CA ILE A 55 5.14 -3.96 9.73
C ILE A 55 6.08 -5.11 10.13
N GLU A 56 7.24 -5.24 9.48
CA GLU A 56 8.27 -6.22 9.82
C GLU A 56 8.65 -6.18 11.31
N ARG A 57 8.85 -4.98 11.88
CA ARG A 57 9.15 -4.85 13.31
C ARG A 57 8.04 -5.40 14.21
N VAL A 58 6.78 -5.16 13.85
CA VAL A 58 5.61 -5.62 14.61
C VAL A 58 5.45 -7.14 14.47
N VAL A 59 5.60 -7.69 13.27
CA VAL A 59 5.57 -9.14 13.00
C VAL A 59 6.68 -9.85 13.77
N ASN A 60 7.91 -9.33 13.74
CA ASN A 60 9.04 -9.91 14.48
C ASN A 60 8.87 -9.77 16.00
N ALA A 61 8.24 -8.71 16.48
CA ALA A 61 7.92 -8.58 17.90
C ALA A 61 6.86 -9.60 18.33
N TYR A 62 5.86 -9.85 17.49
CA TYR A 62 4.85 -10.88 17.72
C TYR A 62 5.48 -12.27 17.84
N GLU A 63 6.40 -12.61 16.91
CA GLU A 63 7.11 -13.89 16.94
C GLU A 63 7.91 -14.08 18.23
N LYS A 64 8.64 -13.05 18.68
CA LYS A 64 9.41 -13.12 19.92
C LYS A 64 8.58 -13.37 21.17
N VAL A 65 7.32 -12.92 21.17
CA VAL A 65 6.40 -13.08 22.32
C VAL A 65 5.66 -14.41 22.24
N ASN A 66 5.23 -14.83 21.05
CA ASN A 66 4.36 -15.99 20.87
C ASN A 66 5.10 -17.27 20.42
N GLY A 67 6.39 -17.16 20.07
CA GLY A 67 7.22 -18.26 19.56
C GLY A 67 6.90 -18.70 18.13
N ALA A 68 6.02 -17.96 17.44
CA ALA A 68 5.63 -18.23 16.05
C ALA A 68 5.20 -16.94 15.35
N TYR A 69 5.44 -16.86 14.04
CA TYR A 69 4.93 -15.78 13.20
C TYR A 69 3.39 -15.77 13.16
N PRO A 70 2.76 -14.59 13.04
CA PRO A 70 1.31 -14.47 12.95
C PRO A 70 0.79 -15.13 11.67
N ASN A 71 -0.46 -15.60 11.66
CA ASN A 71 -1.08 -16.21 10.48
C ASN A 71 -1.61 -15.18 9.47
N ASN A 72 -1.78 -13.95 9.91
CA ASN A 72 -2.21 -12.79 9.14
C ASN A 72 -1.75 -11.50 9.85
N LEU A 73 -1.70 -10.37 9.13
CA LEU A 73 -1.28 -9.09 9.72
C LEU A 73 -2.21 -8.60 10.84
N GLY A 74 -3.48 -9.00 10.84
CA GLY A 74 -4.45 -8.65 11.88
C GLY A 74 -4.03 -9.12 13.27
N GLU A 75 -3.51 -10.35 13.38
CA GLU A 75 -3.00 -10.92 14.64
C GLU A 75 -1.83 -10.12 15.22
N ALA A 76 -1.01 -9.53 14.36
CA ALA A 76 0.10 -8.66 14.76
C ALA A 76 -0.34 -7.22 15.06
N GLY A 77 -1.60 -6.85 14.80
CA GLY A 77 -2.08 -5.47 14.91
C GLY A 77 -1.75 -4.58 13.71
N ALA A 78 -1.42 -5.17 12.56
CA ALA A 78 -1.09 -4.47 11.31
C ALA A 78 -2.10 -4.74 10.17
N GLY A 79 -3.24 -5.38 10.45
CA GLY A 79 -4.20 -5.81 9.43
C GLY A 79 -4.95 -4.68 8.70
N GLU A 80 -5.08 -3.52 9.33
CA GLU A 80 -5.78 -2.36 8.74
C GLU A 80 -4.83 -1.41 8.00
N MET A 81 -3.54 -1.74 7.94
CA MET A 81 -2.56 -0.90 7.26
C MET A 81 -2.74 -1.01 5.75
N VAL A 82 -2.83 0.15 5.10
CA VAL A 82 -2.90 0.29 3.65
C VAL A 82 -1.68 1.01 3.13
N ASP A 83 -1.25 0.65 1.92
CA ASP A 83 -0.13 1.26 1.25
C ASP A 83 -0.47 2.67 0.71
N PRO A 84 0.51 3.42 0.19
CA PRO A 84 0.29 4.78 -0.32
C PRO A 84 -0.61 4.89 -1.55
N TRP A 85 -0.99 3.77 -2.17
CA TRP A 85 -1.94 3.68 -3.29
C TRP A 85 -3.34 3.24 -2.84
N GLY A 86 -3.51 2.91 -1.56
CA GLY A 86 -4.78 2.51 -0.96
C GLY A 86 -5.06 1.01 -1.01
N ASN A 87 -4.07 0.19 -1.37
CA ASN A 87 -4.20 -1.26 -1.34
C ASN A 87 -3.76 -1.80 0.03
N PRO A 88 -4.37 -2.89 0.53
CA PRO A 88 -3.88 -3.56 1.74
C PRO A 88 -2.50 -4.19 1.51
N TYR A 89 -1.69 -4.29 2.56
CA TYR A 89 -0.46 -5.06 2.52
C TYR A 89 -0.75 -6.56 2.46
N GLU A 90 0.00 -7.25 1.61
CA GLU A 90 -0.09 -8.69 1.43
C GLU A 90 0.93 -9.39 2.33
N TYR A 91 0.50 -10.47 3.00
CA TYR A 91 1.31 -11.22 3.94
C TYR A 91 1.04 -12.71 3.87
N LEU A 92 2.10 -13.51 3.92
CA LEU A 92 2.02 -14.97 3.96
C LEU A 92 3.03 -15.52 4.97
N ASN A 93 2.55 -16.29 5.95
CA ASN A 93 3.45 -17.06 6.83
C ASN A 93 3.99 -18.29 6.08
N ILE A 94 5.27 -18.26 5.71
CA ILE A 94 5.93 -19.32 4.94
C ILE A 94 6.39 -20.45 5.87
N ALA A 95 6.90 -20.11 7.05
CA ALA A 95 7.33 -21.07 8.06
C ALA A 95 6.23 -22.07 8.41
N ALA A 96 4.98 -21.61 8.54
CA ALA A 96 3.82 -22.47 8.77
C ALA A 96 3.60 -23.47 7.63
N PHE A 97 3.88 -23.08 6.38
CA PHE A 97 3.68 -23.87 5.16
C PHE A 97 4.67 -25.05 5.04
N SER A 98 5.84 -24.94 5.69
CA SER A 98 6.96 -25.90 5.55
C SER A 98 6.88 -27.15 6.45
N LEU A 99 5.84 -27.25 7.30
CA LEU A 99 5.67 -28.38 8.21
C LEU A 99 5.27 -29.67 7.47
N PRO A 100 5.86 -30.84 7.80
CA PRO A 100 5.45 -32.12 7.22
C PRO A 100 3.96 -32.38 7.44
N GLY A 101 3.19 -32.49 6.36
CA GLY A 101 1.74 -32.69 6.39
C GLY A 101 0.89 -31.44 6.11
N ASN A 102 1.50 -30.25 5.98
CA ASN A 102 0.81 -29.05 5.53
C ASN A 102 0.82 -28.99 4.00
N ASN A 103 -0.27 -29.38 3.34
CA ASN A 103 -0.43 -29.43 1.88
C ASN A 103 -0.68 -28.05 1.24
N GLY A 104 -0.19 -27.00 1.89
CA GLY A 104 -0.46 -25.62 1.54
C GLY A 104 -1.86 -25.12 1.87
N ASN A 105 -2.64 -25.93 2.58
CA ASN A 105 -3.89 -25.49 3.19
C ASN A 105 -3.64 -25.26 4.68
N VAL A 106 -3.12 -24.09 5.05
CA VAL A 106 -3.07 -23.67 6.46
C VAL A 106 -4.48 -23.25 6.88
N GLY A 107 -5.35 -24.26 6.96
CA GLY A 107 -6.63 -24.20 7.64
C GLY A 107 -6.40 -23.72 9.07
N GLY A 108 -7.27 -22.81 9.51
CA GLY A 108 -7.15 -22.14 10.79
C GLY A 108 -6.86 -23.10 11.94
N GLY A 109 -5.82 -22.77 12.71
CA GLY A 109 -5.78 -23.19 14.10
C GLY A 109 -6.93 -22.50 14.83
N GLY A 110 -8.03 -23.22 15.02
CA GLY A 110 -9.19 -22.72 15.74
C GLY A 110 -8.83 -22.40 17.19
N HIS A 111 -8.87 -21.12 17.55
CA HIS A 111 -9.38 -20.73 18.86
C HIS A 111 -10.90 -20.61 18.73
N ALA A 112 -11.61 -21.67 19.12
CA ALA A 112 -13.05 -21.60 19.31
C ALA A 112 -13.36 -20.66 20.48
N SER A 113 -14.06 -19.56 20.22
CA SER A 113 -14.87 -18.88 21.21
C SER A 113 -16.02 -18.14 20.52
N GLY A 114 -17.25 -18.50 20.89
CA GLY A 114 -18.44 -17.67 20.70
C GLY A 114 -19.37 -18.11 19.57
N GLY A 115 -20.33 -18.98 19.91
CA GLY A 115 -21.48 -19.27 19.05
C GLY A 115 -22.36 -18.04 18.83
N GLY A 116 -22.90 -17.90 17.62
CA GLY A 116 -23.84 -16.85 17.24
C GLY A 116 -24.51 -17.20 15.93
N ASN A 117 -25.82 -17.41 15.99
CA ASN A 117 -26.70 -17.96 14.97
C ASN A 117 -26.64 -17.21 13.62
N LYS A 118 -26.37 -17.89 12.51
CA LYS A 118 -26.67 -17.36 11.17
C LYS A 118 -28.10 -17.74 10.79
N SER A 119 -29.07 -17.12 11.47
CA SER A 119 -30.48 -17.18 11.08
C SER A 119 -30.95 -15.80 10.68
N GLY A 120 -31.55 -15.71 9.50
CA GLY A 120 -31.76 -14.50 8.70
C GLY A 120 -32.36 -13.28 9.41
N ALA A 121 -31.94 -12.12 8.91
CA ALA A 121 -32.70 -10.88 8.97
C ALA A 121 -32.75 -10.32 7.54
N TRP A 122 -33.96 -10.35 6.96
CA TRP A 122 -34.31 -9.66 5.73
C TRP A 122 -34.67 -8.19 6.06
N GLY A 123 -34.14 -7.21 5.33
CA GLY A 123 -34.85 -5.94 5.06
C GLY A 123 -34.37 -4.63 5.73
N TRP A 124 -33.87 -3.72 4.88
CA TRP A 124 -34.06 -2.25 4.80
C TRP A 124 -33.91 -1.34 6.05
N LEU A 125 -32.83 -0.53 6.06
CA LEU A 125 -32.79 0.96 6.06
C LEU A 125 -31.46 1.47 6.69
N LEU A 126 -30.73 2.31 5.92
CA LEU A 126 -29.63 3.27 6.23
C LEU A 126 -28.40 3.06 5.31
N PRO A 127 -28.00 4.05 4.49
CA PRO A 127 -26.82 3.96 3.64
C PRO A 127 -25.62 4.74 4.21
N ASP A 128 -25.06 4.35 5.37
CA ASP A 128 -23.85 5.02 5.90
C ASP A 128 -22.72 4.06 6.37
N GLU A 129 -22.84 2.74 6.21
CA GLU A 129 -21.76 1.81 6.60
C GLU A 129 -20.94 1.38 5.39
N ALA A 130 -20.09 2.31 4.94
CA ALA A 130 -19.08 2.06 3.93
C ALA A 130 -17.92 1.25 4.54
N HIS A 131 -17.73 0.03 4.02
CA HIS A 131 -16.46 -0.70 3.90
C HIS A 131 -15.72 -1.13 5.19
N ALA A 132 -16.17 -2.20 5.84
CA ALA A 132 -15.31 -3.00 6.72
C ALA A 132 -15.79 -4.45 6.85
N ALA A 133 -15.76 -5.20 5.74
CA ALA A 133 -15.92 -6.66 5.82
C ALA A 133 -15.26 -7.33 4.61
N GLY A 134 -13.96 -7.59 4.74
CA GLY A 134 -13.18 -8.26 3.72
C GLY A 134 -11.99 -9.06 4.26
N ASN A 135 -12.07 -9.64 5.47
CA ASN A 135 -11.10 -10.70 5.85
C ASN A 135 -11.69 -12.08 5.52
N GLY A 136 -11.75 -12.38 4.22
CA GLY A 136 -12.04 -13.71 3.69
C GLY A 136 -10.74 -14.45 3.39
N ASN A 137 -10.01 -14.83 4.44
CA ASN A 137 -8.77 -15.58 4.32
C ASN A 137 -9.04 -17.07 4.04
N SER A 138 -9.20 -17.45 2.77
CA SER A 138 -9.33 -18.86 2.37
C SER A 138 -8.51 -19.29 1.14
N ASP A 139 -7.74 -18.40 0.52
CA ASP A 139 -6.77 -18.74 -0.53
C ASP A 139 -5.40 -18.17 -0.17
N LYS A 140 -4.77 -18.73 0.87
CA LYS A 140 -3.42 -18.32 1.29
C LYS A 140 -2.44 -18.68 0.17
N GLY A 141 -2.00 -17.67 -0.57
CA GLY A 141 -1.16 -17.78 -1.75
C GLY A 141 0.16 -18.51 -1.53
N LYS A 142 0.89 -18.79 -2.61
CA LYS A 142 2.21 -19.44 -2.55
C LYS A 142 3.29 -18.39 -2.23
N PRO A 143 4.41 -18.79 -1.60
CA PRO A 143 5.55 -17.90 -1.41
C PRO A 143 6.02 -17.32 -2.74
N ARG A 144 6.30 -16.01 -2.77
CA ARG A 144 6.87 -15.36 -3.95
C ARG A 144 8.26 -15.88 -4.25
N LYS A 145 8.60 -15.91 -5.55
CA LYS A 145 9.80 -16.57 -6.06
C LYS A 145 10.65 -15.67 -6.92
N ASP A 146 11.95 -15.93 -6.89
CA ASP A 146 12.94 -15.30 -7.74
C ASP A 146 12.84 -15.78 -9.21
N ARG A 147 13.74 -15.28 -10.06
CA ARG A 147 13.84 -15.65 -11.48
C ARG A 147 14.14 -17.14 -11.72
N PHE A 148 14.64 -17.84 -10.71
CA PHE A 148 14.99 -19.26 -10.75
C PHE A 148 13.95 -20.14 -10.03
N LEU A 149 12.79 -19.57 -9.65
CA LEU A 149 11.69 -20.21 -8.94
C LEU A 149 12.00 -20.62 -7.49
N HIS A 150 13.03 -20.05 -6.88
CA HIS A 150 13.32 -20.21 -5.46
C HIS A 150 12.52 -19.19 -4.64
N PRO A 151 11.98 -19.58 -3.47
CA PRO A 151 11.37 -18.62 -2.56
C PRO A 151 12.34 -17.49 -2.20
N ILE A 152 11.86 -16.24 -2.22
CA ILE A 152 12.68 -15.06 -1.91
C ILE A 152 12.90 -14.84 -0.41
N ASN A 153 12.03 -15.45 0.42
CA ASN A 153 12.07 -15.42 1.87
C ASN A 153 11.85 -16.84 2.40
N SER A 154 12.42 -17.10 3.58
CA SER A 154 12.29 -18.36 4.32
C SER A 154 11.30 -18.26 5.49
N ASP A 155 11.08 -17.05 6.03
CA ASP A 155 10.25 -16.79 7.21
C ASP A 155 8.78 -16.50 6.86
N TYR A 156 8.54 -15.38 6.18
CA TYR A 156 7.24 -14.91 5.74
C TYR A 156 7.39 -14.00 4.53
N ASP A 157 6.32 -13.89 3.76
CA ASP A 157 6.20 -12.94 2.66
C ASP A 157 5.50 -11.68 3.14
N LEU A 158 5.95 -10.51 2.66
CA LEU A 158 5.37 -9.21 2.98
C LEU A 158 5.63 -8.24 1.82
N TYR A 159 4.57 -7.70 1.24
CA TYR A 159 4.69 -6.77 0.12
C TYR A 159 3.47 -5.86 -0.05
N SER A 160 3.63 -4.81 -0.84
CA SER A 160 2.55 -4.01 -1.44
C SER A 160 2.47 -4.33 -2.92
N LYS A 161 1.24 -4.35 -3.46
CA LYS A 161 0.95 -4.56 -4.89
C LYS A 161 1.18 -3.32 -5.76
N GLY A 162 1.89 -2.33 -5.23
CA GLY A 162 2.23 -1.12 -5.96
C GLY A 162 1.00 -0.31 -6.40
N LYS A 163 1.18 0.37 -7.53
CA LYS A 163 0.24 1.37 -8.07
C LYS A 163 -0.88 0.73 -8.87
N ASP A 164 -0.59 -0.37 -9.56
CA ASP A 164 -1.59 -1.07 -10.38
C ASP A 164 -2.47 -2.03 -9.56
N GLY A 165 -2.02 -2.41 -8.36
CA GLY A 165 -2.75 -3.29 -7.44
C GLY A 165 -2.81 -4.74 -7.92
N GLU A 166 -2.07 -5.07 -8.97
CA GLU A 166 -1.92 -6.41 -9.53
C GLU A 166 -0.61 -7.02 -9.04
N SER A 167 -0.54 -8.35 -8.93
CA SER A 167 0.69 -9.02 -8.54
C SER A 167 0.68 -10.45 -9.03
N VAL A 168 1.84 -10.95 -9.47
CA VAL A 168 2.00 -12.36 -9.90
C VAL A 168 3.25 -13.00 -9.28
N GLU A 169 3.20 -14.33 -9.12
CA GLU A 169 4.21 -15.13 -8.41
C GLU A 169 5.66 -14.90 -8.89
N PRO A 170 5.99 -14.88 -10.20
CA PRO A 170 7.33 -14.52 -10.62
C PRO A 170 7.52 -13.01 -10.56
N LEU A 171 8.48 -12.55 -9.74
CA LEU A 171 8.88 -11.14 -9.67
C LEU A 171 9.39 -10.59 -11.01
N THR A 172 9.81 -11.48 -11.91
CA THR A 172 10.24 -11.14 -13.28
C THR A 172 9.11 -10.74 -14.22
N ALA A 173 7.85 -10.92 -13.83
CA ALA A 173 6.72 -10.49 -14.65
C ALA A 173 6.50 -8.99 -14.54
N LYS A 174 6.20 -8.35 -15.67
CA LYS A 174 5.97 -6.90 -15.75
C LYS A 174 4.91 -6.36 -14.78
N LYS A 175 3.90 -7.19 -14.46
CA LYS A 175 2.82 -6.87 -13.52
C LYS A 175 3.26 -6.83 -12.06
N SER A 176 4.45 -7.32 -11.74
CA SER A 176 4.98 -7.31 -10.38
C SER A 176 6.08 -6.27 -10.21
N TYR A 177 6.41 -5.48 -11.25
CA TYR A 177 7.59 -4.60 -11.24
C TYR A 177 7.44 -3.39 -10.32
N ASP A 178 6.22 -2.90 -10.14
CA ASP A 178 5.91 -1.79 -9.25
C ASP A 178 5.58 -2.23 -7.81
N ASP A 179 5.59 -3.53 -7.54
CA ASP A 179 5.46 -4.06 -6.20
C ASP A 179 6.62 -3.60 -5.33
N VAL A 180 6.31 -3.24 -4.08
CA VAL A 180 7.34 -2.99 -3.06
C VAL A 180 7.38 -4.23 -2.17
N ILE A 181 8.51 -4.94 -2.19
CA ILE A 181 8.66 -6.25 -1.56
C ILE A 181 9.67 -6.20 -0.42
N ARG A 182 9.46 -7.05 0.59
CA ARG A 182 10.52 -7.51 1.50
C ARG A 182 11.14 -8.77 0.91
N ALA A 183 12.45 -8.84 0.81
CA ALA A 183 13.16 -10.00 0.28
C ALA A 183 14.44 -10.32 1.05
N ASN A 184 14.98 -11.52 0.82
CA ASN A 184 16.18 -12.05 1.50
C ASN A 184 16.07 -11.93 3.03
N ASP A 185 14.94 -12.41 3.57
CA ASP A 185 14.64 -12.41 5.02
C ASP A 185 14.80 -11.03 5.67
N GLY A 186 14.39 -9.99 4.94
CA GLY A 186 14.39 -8.61 5.41
C GLY A 186 15.68 -7.84 5.14
N SER A 187 16.72 -8.45 4.57
CA SER A 187 17.91 -7.66 4.18
C SER A 187 17.61 -6.66 3.05
N PHE A 188 16.62 -6.96 2.20
CA PHE A 188 16.15 -6.07 1.14
C PHE A 188 14.69 -5.63 1.39
N VAL A 189 14.42 -4.33 1.21
CA VAL A 189 13.06 -3.80 1.03
C VAL A 189 13.12 -2.73 -0.04
N GLY A 190 12.37 -2.90 -1.12
CA GLY A 190 12.43 -2.03 -2.29
C GLY A 190 11.49 -2.48 -3.40
N LEU A 191 11.61 -1.86 -4.57
CA LEU A 191 10.86 -2.28 -5.75
C LEU A 191 11.28 -3.69 -6.18
N ALA A 192 10.31 -4.51 -6.56
CA ALA A 192 10.57 -5.83 -7.12
C ALA A 192 11.37 -5.77 -8.43
N ALA A 193 11.25 -4.69 -9.21
CA ALA A 193 12.07 -4.48 -10.40
C ALA A 193 13.58 -4.31 -10.08
N ASP A 194 13.93 -3.93 -8.86
CA ASP A 194 15.31 -3.68 -8.41
C ASP A 194 15.94 -4.88 -7.69
N PHE A 195 15.20 -6.00 -7.58
CA PHE A 195 15.61 -7.23 -6.90
C PHE A 195 16.11 -8.30 -7.88
#